data_AF-A0A6J4K595-F1
#
_entry.id   AF-A0A6J4K595-F1
#
_cell.length_a   1.000
_cell.length_b   1.000
_cell.length_c   1.000
_cell.angle_alpha   90.00
_cell.angle_beta   90.00
_cell.angle_gamma   90.00
#
_symmetry.space_group_name_H-M   'P 1'
#
loop_
_entity.id
_entity.type
_entity.pdbx_description
1 polymer ?
#
loop_
_entity_poly.entity_id
_entity_poly.type
_entity_poly.pdbx_seq_one_letter_code
_entity_poly.pdbx_strand_id
1 'polypeptide(L)'
;MSKQRRNAQSPTKPRAPKQLGLELAVINRPTFRPSRYQEDIFHFCVAGQGDGLIVAAAGAGKTSTLIEAAQLLRADKTLFLAFNRSIADELRARLANSDIDVLTVHGLGYRTICKQLGEAVIDKRKYRRLVRDWIDARFTRPRKAIDVTPAPTSRGSHPHVIRPEQLRDWYAALEALVNVTRLTLTDPADVNALWELARRFGVHASGAIMPGVYDVLEEGVRTAQQTVQVDYTDLLWLPHRLRLR
;
A
#
# COMPACT_ATOMS: atom_id res chain seq x y z
N MET A 1 -49.49 54.65 -27.69
CA MET A 1 -48.30 54.90 -26.85
C MET A 1 -47.67 53.56 -26.48
N SER A 2 -46.45 53.36 -26.98
CA SER A 2 -45.60 52.16 -26.87
C SER A 2 -45.11 51.92 -25.43
N LYS A 3 -45.09 50.66 -24.98
CA LYS A 3 -44.12 50.22 -23.97
C LYS A 3 -43.59 48.83 -24.31
N GLN A 4 -42.33 48.84 -24.72
CA GLN A 4 -41.47 47.71 -25.10
C GLN A 4 -41.24 46.73 -23.94
N ARG A 5 -41.13 45.44 -24.30
CA ARG A 5 -40.57 44.38 -23.47
C ARG A 5 -39.12 44.72 -23.11
N ARG A 6 -38.80 44.85 -21.83
CA ARG A 6 -37.42 44.91 -21.34
C ARG A 6 -36.90 43.48 -21.17
N ASN A 7 -35.97 43.07 -22.03
CA ASN A 7 -35.10 41.92 -21.79
C ASN A 7 -34.17 42.27 -20.63
N ALA A 8 -34.26 41.52 -19.53
CA ALA A 8 -33.27 41.57 -18.46
C ALA A 8 -32.00 40.84 -18.94
N GLN A 9 -30.91 41.57 -19.16
CA GLN A 9 -29.58 40.98 -19.32
C GLN A 9 -29.18 40.33 -17.99
N SER A 10 -28.85 39.04 -18.03
CA SER A 10 -28.20 38.33 -16.93
C SER A 10 -26.78 38.87 -16.71
N PRO A 11 -26.30 38.95 -15.46
CA PRO A 11 -24.96 39.48 -15.19
C PRO A 11 -23.92 38.52 -15.76
N THR A 12 -23.09 39.04 -16.67
CA THR A 12 -21.91 38.36 -17.18
C THR A 12 -20.97 38.07 -16.01
N LYS A 13 -20.81 36.79 -15.66
CA LYS A 13 -19.77 36.35 -14.72
C LYS A 13 -18.40 36.81 -15.27
N PRO A 14 -17.55 37.49 -14.49
CA PRO A 14 -16.21 37.80 -14.93
C PRO A 14 -15.47 36.49 -15.20
N ARG A 15 -15.00 36.31 -16.44
CA ARG A 15 -14.14 35.18 -16.82
C ARG A 15 -12.83 35.32 -16.03
N ALA A 16 -12.57 34.35 -15.15
CA ALA A 16 -11.29 34.25 -14.46
C ALA A 16 -10.12 34.21 -15.48
N PRO A 17 -8.95 34.77 -15.14
CA PRO A 17 -7.80 34.83 -16.04
C PRO A 17 -7.18 33.43 -16.20
N LYS A 18 -7.78 32.60 -17.07
CA LYS A 18 -7.41 31.18 -17.26
C LYS A 18 -6.39 30.95 -18.36
N GLN A 19 -6.24 31.85 -19.33
CA GLN A 19 -5.47 31.57 -20.55
C GLN A 19 -4.00 31.95 -20.46
N LEU A 20 -3.64 33.04 -19.77
CA LEU A 20 -2.26 33.56 -19.80
C LEU A 20 -1.23 32.58 -19.21
N GLY A 21 -1.59 31.85 -18.14
CA GLY A 21 -0.69 30.90 -17.47
C GLY A 21 -0.52 29.56 -18.19
N LEU A 22 -1.54 29.08 -18.91
CA LEU A 22 -1.44 27.85 -19.70
C LEU A 22 -0.73 28.11 -21.04
N GLU A 23 -1.02 29.23 -21.69
CA GLU A 23 -0.39 29.61 -22.96
C GLU A 23 1.13 29.69 -22.79
N LEU A 24 1.64 30.38 -21.77
CA LEU A 24 3.09 30.50 -21.51
C LEU A 24 3.80 29.16 -21.31
N ALA A 25 3.13 28.15 -20.74
CA ALA A 25 3.75 26.85 -20.46
C ALA A 25 3.65 25.87 -21.65
N VAL A 26 2.56 25.93 -22.43
CA VAL A 26 2.37 25.11 -23.64
C VAL A 26 3.23 25.61 -24.81
N ILE A 27 3.59 26.90 -24.84
CA ILE A 27 4.39 27.52 -25.91
C ILE A 27 5.79 26.86 -26.09
N ASN A 28 6.33 26.15 -25.09
CA ASN A 28 7.67 25.55 -25.18
C ASN A 28 7.77 24.23 -25.97
N ARG A 29 6.65 23.66 -26.46
CA ARG A 29 6.68 22.49 -27.38
C ARG A 29 5.60 22.59 -28.48
N PRO A 30 5.93 23.07 -29.69
CA PRO A 30 4.95 23.33 -30.75
C PRO A 30 4.21 22.10 -31.31
N THR A 31 4.59 20.88 -30.94
CA THR A 31 4.01 19.63 -31.46
C THR A 31 2.99 18.96 -30.52
N PHE A 32 2.89 19.38 -29.26
CA PHE A 32 1.94 18.75 -28.32
C PHE A 32 0.61 19.50 -28.31
N ARG A 33 -0.46 18.83 -28.77
CA ARG A 33 -1.83 19.35 -28.73
C ARG A 33 -2.63 18.59 -27.69
N PRO A 34 -2.92 19.18 -26.52
CA PRO A 34 -3.70 18.51 -25.50
C PRO A 34 -5.15 18.31 -25.95
N SER A 35 -5.73 17.20 -25.55
CA SER A 35 -7.19 17.04 -25.56
C SER A 35 -7.82 17.90 -24.46
N ARG A 36 -9.13 18.16 -24.56
CA ARG A 36 -9.89 18.86 -23.52
C ARG A 36 -9.70 18.25 -22.12
N TYR A 37 -9.62 16.93 -22.01
CA TYR A 37 -9.38 16.26 -20.73
C TYR A 37 -7.99 16.54 -20.17
N GLN A 38 -6.97 16.62 -21.04
CA GLN A 38 -5.61 16.96 -20.63
C GLN A 38 -5.50 18.44 -20.24
N GLU A 39 -6.18 19.34 -20.97
CA GLU A 39 -6.29 20.75 -20.59
C GLU A 39 -6.87 20.91 -19.19
N ASP A 40 -7.96 20.20 -18.88
CA ASP A 40 -8.57 20.22 -17.55
C ASP A 40 -7.59 19.72 -16.46
N ILE A 41 -6.81 18.67 -16.74
CA ILE A 41 -5.76 18.17 -15.85
C ILE A 41 -4.68 19.23 -15.63
N PHE A 42 -4.21 19.88 -16.69
CA PHE A 42 -3.16 20.90 -16.61
C PHE A 42 -3.63 22.18 -15.90
N HIS A 43 -4.88 22.59 -16.13
CA HIS A 43 -5.51 23.65 -15.37
C HIS A 43 -5.53 23.32 -13.87
N PHE A 44 -5.83 22.07 -13.51
CA PHE A 44 -5.76 21.62 -12.13
C PHE A 44 -4.33 21.63 -11.57
N CYS A 45 -3.33 21.20 -12.34
CA CYS A 45 -1.92 21.24 -11.91
C CYS A 45 -1.42 22.67 -11.62
N VAL A 46 -1.86 23.65 -12.41
CA VAL A 46 -1.37 25.04 -12.29
C VAL A 46 -2.15 25.85 -11.25
N ALA A 47 -3.48 25.69 -11.21
CA ALA A 47 -4.37 26.57 -10.44
C ALA A 47 -5.29 25.82 -9.48
N GLY A 48 -5.31 24.49 -9.51
CA GLY A 48 -6.08 23.66 -8.60
C GLY A 48 -5.50 23.63 -7.20
N GLN A 49 -6.29 23.11 -6.26
CA GLN A 49 -5.92 22.85 -4.87
C GLN A 49 -6.57 21.53 -4.45
N GLY A 50 -5.95 20.82 -3.50
CA GLY A 50 -6.46 19.54 -2.97
C GLY A 50 -6.16 18.34 -3.89
N ASP A 51 -6.98 17.28 -3.75
CA ASP A 51 -6.77 16.00 -4.41
C ASP A 51 -7.50 15.89 -5.75
N GLY A 52 -6.82 15.37 -6.77
CA GLY A 52 -7.38 15.11 -8.10
C GLY A 52 -7.38 13.62 -8.44
N LEU A 53 -8.53 13.10 -8.90
CA LEU A 53 -8.65 11.73 -9.41
C LEU A 53 -8.85 11.72 -10.92
N ILE A 54 -7.92 11.07 -11.63
CA ILE A 54 -7.98 10.93 -13.09
C ILE A 54 -8.33 9.49 -13.44
N VAL A 55 -9.49 9.29 -14.06
CA VAL A 55 -9.93 7.98 -14.57
C VAL A 55 -9.71 7.95 -16.08
N ALA A 56 -8.78 7.12 -16.55
CA ALA A 56 -8.41 7.07 -17.95
C ALA A 56 -8.25 5.63 -18.45
N ALA A 57 -8.82 5.33 -19.63
CA ALA A 57 -8.69 4.04 -20.30
C ALA A 57 -7.24 3.74 -20.74
N ALA A 58 -6.95 2.47 -21.07
CA ALA A 58 -5.68 2.13 -21.71
C ALA A 58 -5.51 2.92 -23.03
N GLY A 59 -4.28 3.36 -23.32
CA GLY A 59 -4.01 4.16 -24.53
C GLY A 59 -4.45 5.63 -24.48
N ALA A 60 -5.14 6.09 -23.42
CA ALA A 60 -5.63 7.49 -23.31
C ALA A 60 -4.54 8.55 -23.07
N GLY A 61 -3.26 8.24 -23.31
CA GLY A 61 -2.16 9.21 -23.16
C GLY A 61 -1.76 9.51 -21.70
N LYS A 62 -1.98 8.59 -20.75
CA LYS A 62 -1.63 8.77 -19.32
C LYS A 62 -0.19 9.21 -19.10
N THR A 63 0.78 8.46 -19.66
CA THR A 63 2.21 8.75 -19.50
C THR A 63 2.57 10.11 -20.10
N SER A 64 2.07 10.42 -21.30
CA SER A 64 2.28 11.74 -21.92
C SER A 64 1.71 12.87 -21.07
N THR A 65 0.51 12.67 -20.51
CA THR A 65 -0.13 13.65 -19.63
C THR A 65 0.69 13.89 -18.36
N LEU A 66 1.25 12.85 -17.75
CA LEU A 66 2.10 12.99 -16.55
C LEU A 66 3.39 13.78 -16.85
N ILE A 67 4.02 13.57 -18.01
CA ILE A 67 5.27 14.27 -18.39
C ILE A 67 5.03 15.75 -18.68
N GLU A 68 3.90 16.07 -19.29
CA GLU A 68 3.55 17.46 -19.54
C GLU A 68 3.11 18.13 -18.22
N ALA A 69 2.30 17.45 -17.39
CA ALA A 69 1.93 17.95 -16.07
C ALA A 69 3.15 18.22 -15.19
N ALA A 70 4.16 17.35 -15.23
CA ALA A 70 5.44 17.50 -14.52
C ALA A 70 6.10 18.87 -14.75
N GLN A 71 6.05 19.39 -15.97
CA GLN A 71 6.65 20.68 -16.32
C GLN A 71 5.83 21.87 -15.80
N LEU A 72 4.56 21.65 -15.44
CA LEU A 72 3.63 22.67 -14.98
C LEU A 72 3.59 22.79 -13.45
N LEU A 73 4.03 21.76 -12.74
CA LEU A 73 3.99 21.72 -11.28
C LEU A 73 5.00 22.71 -10.69
N ARG A 74 4.49 23.67 -9.92
CA ARG A 74 5.31 24.67 -9.21
C ARG A 74 5.38 24.29 -7.73
N ALA A 75 6.15 23.26 -7.41
CA ALA A 75 6.38 22.81 -6.04
C ALA A 75 7.87 22.59 -5.80
N ASP A 76 8.35 22.94 -4.59
CA ASP A 76 9.75 22.77 -4.19
C ASP A 76 10.21 21.30 -4.24
N LYS A 77 9.27 20.37 -4.02
CA LYS A 77 9.49 18.93 -4.12
C LYS A 77 8.29 18.26 -4.75
N THR A 78 8.54 17.50 -5.81
CA THR A 78 7.51 16.73 -6.51
C THR A 78 7.94 15.27 -6.56
N LEU A 79 7.01 14.35 -6.25
CA LEU A 79 7.24 12.90 -6.26
C LEU A 79 6.19 12.21 -7.12
N PHE A 80 6.64 11.46 -8.12
CA PHE A 80 5.80 10.55 -8.89
C PHE A 80 5.96 9.12 -8.36
N LEU A 81 4.83 8.48 -8.08
CA LEU A 81 4.77 7.11 -7.62
C LEU A 81 4.25 6.19 -8.72
N ALA A 82 5.06 5.20 -9.07
CA ALA A 82 4.72 4.14 -10.02
C ALA A 82 4.36 2.84 -9.30
N PHE A 83 3.53 2.02 -9.97
CA PHE A 83 3.13 0.72 -9.43
C PHE A 83 4.30 -0.28 -9.42
N ASN A 84 5.11 -0.32 -10.49
CA ASN A 84 6.20 -1.26 -10.64
C ASN A 84 7.49 -0.57 -11.14
N ARG A 85 8.60 -1.32 -11.10
CA ARG A 85 9.92 -0.81 -11.46
C ARG A 85 10.03 -0.42 -12.93
N SER A 86 9.45 -1.19 -13.85
CA SER A 86 9.54 -0.86 -15.28
C SER A 86 8.86 0.47 -15.61
N ILE A 87 7.70 0.77 -15.00
CA ILE A 87 7.02 2.06 -15.16
C ILE A 87 7.85 3.18 -14.52
N ALA A 88 8.42 2.95 -13.32
CA ALA A 88 9.27 3.94 -12.67
C ALA A 88 10.51 4.28 -13.52
N ASP A 89 11.18 3.27 -14.08
CA ASP A 89 12.38 3.45 -14.89
C ASP A 89 12.06 4.16 -16.21
N GLU A 90 10.93 3.85 -16.85
CA GLU A 90 10.45 4.59 -18.02
C GLU A 90 10.17 6.07 -17.69
N LEU A 91 9.46 6.34 -16.60
CA LEU A 91 9.17 7.71 -16.16
C LEU A 91 10.45 8.48 -15.84
N ARG A 92 11.41 7.87 -15.15
CA ARG A 92 12.73 8.48 -14.86
C ARG A 92 13.46 8.87 -16.14
N ALA A 93 13.51 7.99 -17.12
CA ALA A 93 14.17 8.27 -18.39
C ALA A 93 13.54 9.46 -19.10
N ARG A 94 12.20 9.57 -19.07
CA ARG A 94 11.46 10.68 -19.70
C ARG A 94 11.52 11.99 -18.91
N LEU A 95 11.77 11.91 -17.60
CA LEU A 95 11.82 13.04 -16.67
C LEU A 95 13.24 13.39 -16.22
N ALA A 96 14.27 12.87 -16.90
CA ALA A 96 15.67 13.01 -16.50
C ALA A 96 16.16 14.48 -16.40
N ASN A 97 15.48 15.40 -17.11
CA ASN A 97 15.79 16.83 -17.11
C ASN A 97 14.82 17.64 -16.22
N SER A 98 14.20 17.00 -15.22
CA SER A 98 13.29 17.65 -14.26
C SER A 98 13.71 17.35 -12.84
N ASP A 99 13.31 18.21 -11.90
CA ASP A 99 13.57 18.04 -10.46
C ASP A 99 12.57 17.08 -9.77
N ILE A 100 11.89 16.23 -10.54
CA ILE A 100 10.86 15.32 -10.04
C ILE A 100 11.50 14.00 -9.61
N ASP A 101 11.31 13.65 -8.34
CA ASP A 101 11.62 12.32 -7.86
C ASP A 101 10.62 11.32 -8.43
N VAL A 102 11.11 10.17 -8.89
CA VAL A 102 10.26 9.06 -9.33
C VAL A 102 10.62 7.83 -8.51
N LEU A 103 9.63 7.24 -7.83
CA LEU A 103 9.77 6.03 -7.04
C LEU A 103 8.65 5.04 -7.36
N THR A 104 8.85 3.78 -6.97
CA THR A 104 7.69 2.91 -6.76
C THR A 104 7.10 3.18 -5.37
N VAL A 105 5.85 2.78 -5.12
CA VAL A 105 5.25 2.88 -3.78
C VAL A 105 6.11 2.15 -2.74
N HIS A 106 6.59 0.95 -3.07
CA HIS A 106 7.52 0.19 -2.23
C HIS A 106 8.87 0.88 -2.06
N GLY A 107 9.37 1.57 -3.09
CA GLY A 107 10.62 2.34 -3.03
C GLY A 107 10.53 3.55 -2.10
N LEU A 108 9.37 4.22 -2.07
CA LEU A 108 9.08 5.24 -1.06
C LEU A 108 9.08 4.63 0.33
N GLY A 109 8.36 3.52 0.51
CA GLY A 109 8.34 2.75 1.77
C GLY A 109 9.73 2.36 2.28
N TYR A 110 10.57 1.82 1.40
CA TYR A 110 11.96 1.48 1.69
C TYR A 110 12.75 2.70 2.15
N ARG A 111 12.67 3.84 1.43
CA ARG A 111 13.36 5.08 1.82
C ARG A 111 12.91 5.57 3.19
N THR A 112 11.60 5.53 3.47
CA THR A 112 11.05 5.93 4.77
C THR A 112 11.56 5.06 5.90
N ILE A 113 11.57 3.73 5.72
CA ILE A 113 12.16 2.80 6.70
C ILE A 113 13.65 3.08 6.87
N CYS A 114 14.41 3.20 5.78
CA CYS A 114 15.85 3.41 5.85
C CYS A 114 16.24 4.68 6.60
N LYS A 115 15.47 5.75 6.38
CA LYS A 115 15.69 7.05 7.03
C LYS A 115 15.49 7.01 8.55
N GLN A 116 14.62 6.15 9.06
CA GLN A 116 14.23 6.16 10.47
C GLN A 116 14.64 4.94 11.28
N LEU A 117 14.81 3.78 10.65
CA LEU A 117 15.19 2.53 11.32
C LEU A 117 16.61 2.05 10.94
N GLY A 118 17.23 2.59 9.89
CA GLY A 118 18.53 2.14 9.36
C GLY A 118 18.40 1.32 8.08
N GLU A 119 19.50 0.85 7.51
CA GLU A 119 19.47 0.14 6.21
C GLU A 119 18.67 -1.16 6.28
N ALA A 120 17.59 -1.23 5.50
CA ALA A 120 16.65 -2.34 5.56
C ALA A 120 17.13 -3.57 4.77
N VAL A 121 17.11 -4.73 5.42
CA VAL A 121 17.41 -6.02 4.79
C VAL A 121 16.11 -6.71 4.38
N ILE A 122 15.89 -6.85 3.07
CA ILE A 122 14.68 -7.49 2.55
C ILE A 122 14.76 -9.00 2.69
N ASP A 123 13.84 -9.57 3.47
CA ASP A 123 13.65 -11.00 3.62
C ASP A 123 12.20 -11.40 3.33
N LYS A 124 12.00 -11.99 2.15
CA LYS A 124 10.68 -12.45 1.68
C LYS A 124 10.11 -13.59 2.53
N ARG A 125 10.91 -14.24 3.37
CA ARG A 125 10.51 -15.38 4.20
C ARG A 125 10.29 -14.99 5.66
N LYS A 126 10.48 -13.72 6.02
CA LYS A 126 10.36 -13.21 7.40
C LYS A 126 9.11 -13.74 8.09
N TYR A 127 7.92 -13.39 7.59
CA TYR A 127 6.67 -13.82 8.25
C TYR A 127 6.39 -15.31 8.14
N ARG A 128 6.86 -15.99 7.08
CA ARG A 128 6.78 -17.45 7.02
C ARG A 128 7.56 -18.11 8.16
N ARG A 129 8.75 -17.60 8.49
CA ARG A 129 9.52 -18.08 9.64
C ARG A 129 8.81 -17.77 10.94
N LEU A 130 8.41 -16.51 11.15
CA LEU A 130 7.74 -16.08 12.39
C LEU A 130 6.45 -16.89 12.66
N VAL A 131 5.66 -17.14 11.62
CA VAL A 131 4.47 -18.02 11.70
C VAL A 131 4.84 -19.44 12.11
N ARG A 132 5.88 -20.00 11.49
CA ARG A 132 6.35 -21.35 11.80
C ARG A 132 6.84 -21.43 13.24
N ASP A 133 7.68 -20.49 13.65
CA ASP A 133 8.24 -20.44 15.01
C ASP A 133 7.13 -20.32 16.05
N TRP A 134 6.11 -19.48 15.78
CA TRP A 134 4.96 -19.31 16.68
C TRP A 134 4.12 -20.59 16.82
N ILE A 135 3.83 -21.28 15.71
CA ILE A 135 3.07 -22.53 15.70
C ILE A 135 3.88 -23.65 16.34
N ASP A 136 5.14 -23.80 15.97
CA ASP A 136 6.00 -24.88 16.45
C ASP A 136 6.19 -24.80 17.96
N ALA A 137 6.41 -23.59 18.50
CA ALA A 137 6.56 -23.38 19.93
C ALA A 137 5.32 -23.74 20.76
N ARG A 138 4.12 -23.76 20.16
CA ARG A 138 2.84 -23.97 20.86
C ARG A 138 2.23 -25.34 20.60
N PHE A 139 2.40 -25.87 19.40
CA PHE A 139 1.66 -27.04 18.92
C PHE A 139 2.56 -28.21 18.58
N THR A 140 3.86 -28.01 18.49
CA THR A 140 4.81 -29.11 18.36
C THR A 140 5.51 -29.32 19.69
N ARG A 141 5.51 -30.56 20.20
CA ARG A 141 6.32 -30.88 21.37
C ARG A 141 7.80 -30.71 20.99
N PRO A 142 8.65 -30.09 21.81
CA PRO A 142 10.09 -30.25 21.63
C PRO A 142 10.40 -31.75 21.66
N ARG A 143 11.07 -32.27 20.63
CA ARG A 143 11.45 -33.70 20.48
C ARG A 143 12.33 -34.26 21.62
N LYS A 144 12.58 -33.51 22.70
CA LYS A 144 13.39 -33.97 23.84
C LYS A 144 12.50 -34.36 25.03
N ALA A 145 12.63 -35.65 25.38
CA ALA A 145 12.13 -36.39 26.53
C ALA A 145 10.62 -36.67 26.55
N ILE A 146 10.26 -37.95 26.35
CA ILE A 146 9.68 -38.80 27.40
C ILE A 146 9.95 -40.25 26.96
N ASP A 147 10.82 -40.91 27.70
CA ASP A 147 10.79 -42.35 27.88
C ASP A 147 10.56 -42.55 29.38
N VAL A 148 9.30 -42.62 29.82
CA VAL A 148 8.88 -43.16 31.12
C VAL A 148 7.46 -43.72 30.97
N THR A 149 7.37 -45.04 31.09
CA THR A 149 6.27 -45.97 31.41
C THR A 149 4.82 -45.43 31.51
N PRO A 150 3.81 -46.08 30.89
CA PRO A 150 2.42 -45.69 31.07
C PRO A 150 1.87 -46.18 32.41
N ALA A 151 1.46 -45.27 33.28
CA ALA A 151 0.49 -45.55 34.34
C ALA A 151 -0.93 -45.31 33.79
N PRO A 152 -1.89 -46.24 33.96
CA PRO A 152 -3.23 -46.07 33.44
C PRO A 152 -4.07 -45.28 34.44
N THR A 153 -4.47 -44.05 34.13
CA THR A 153 -5.56 -43.40 34.87
C THR A 153 -6.44 -42.51 33.99
N SER A 154 -7.74 -42.80 34.14
CA SER A 154 -8.89 -41.88 34.11
C SER A 154 -9.34 -41.28 32.78
N ARG A 155 -10.62 -41.57 32.47
CA ARG A 155 -11.44 -40.97 31.41
C ARG A 155 -11.31 -39.45 31.41
N GLY A 156 -10.65 -38.91 30.40
CA GLY A 156 -10.53 -37.48 30.14
C GLY A 156 -9.91 -37.28 28.77
N SER A 157 -10.57 -36.49 27.92
CA SER A 157 -10.22 -36.06 26.57
C SER A 157 -8.89 -36.58 26.03
N HIS A 158 -8.95 -37.51 25.06
CA HIS A 158 -7.77 -37.97 24.33
C HIS A 158 -6.89 -36.76 23.95
N PRO A 159 -5.57 -36.79 24.20
CA PRO A 159 -4.69 -35.73 23.73
C PRO A 159 -4.91 -35.59 22.22
N HIS A 160 -5.41 -34.43 21.78
CA HIS A 160 -5.62 -34.15 20.37
C HIS A 160 -4.27 -34.27 19.65
N VAL A 161 -4.03 -35.42 19.01
CA VAL A 161 -2.86 -35.62 18.15
C VAL A 161 -3.07 -34.75 16.93
N ILE A 162 -2.34 -33.64 16.85
CA ILE A 162 -2.40 -32.75 15.69
C ILE A 162 -1.75 -33.48 14.51
N ARG A 163 -2.55 -33.75 13.46
CA ARG A 163 -2.05 -34.42 12.26
C ARG A 163 -1.11 -33.49 11.49
N PRO A 164 -0.08 -34.02 10.80
CA PRO A 164 0.83 -33.19 9.99
C PRO A 164 0.12 -32.34 8.93
N GLU A 165 -0.99 -32.83 8.36
CA GLU A 165 -1.84 -32.07 7.43
C GLU A 165 -2.46 -30.85 8.09
N GLN A 166 -3.03 -31.02 9.29
CA GLN A 166 -3.62 -29.93 10.06
C GLN A 166 -2.58 -28.86 10.41
N LEU A 167 -1.34 -29.23 10.73
CA LEU A 167 -0.25 -28.25 10.92
C LEU A 167 0.07 -27.49 9.64
N ARG A 168 0.11 -28.16 8.49
CA ARG A 168 0.32 -27.50 7.18
C ARG A 168 -0.77 -26.47 6.89
N ASP A 169 -2.03 -26.83 7.12
CA ASP A 169 -3.16 -25.93 6.94
C ASP A 169 -3.07 -24.73 7.88
N TRP A 170 -2.61 -24.95 9.12
CA TRP A 170 -2.42 -23.89 10.10
C TRP A 170 -1.31 -22.91 9.73
N TYR A 171 -0.15 -23.38 9.24
CA TYR A 171 0.90 -22.47 8.75
C TYR A 171 0.36 -21.62 7.58
N ALA A 172 -0.33 -22.25 6.62
CA ALA A 172 -0.86 -21.55 5.46
C ALA A 172 -1.93 -20.53 5.86
N ALA A 173 -2.87 -20.90 6.74
CA ALA A 173 -3.94 -20.03 7.20
C ALA A 173 -3.39 -18.85 8.02
N LEU A 174 -2.44 -19.08 8.93
CA LEU A 174 -1.86 -18.00 9.73
C LEU A 174 -0.99 -17.06 8.88
N GLU A 175 -0.17 -17.58 7.96
CA GLU A 175 0.61 -16.77 7.01
C GLU A 175 -0.32 -15.91 6.14
N ALA A 176 -1.41 -16.48 5.65
CA ALA A 176 -2.41 -15.75 4.86
C ALA A 176 -3.07 -14.64 5.69
N LEU A 177 -3.54 -14.93 6.91
CA LEU A 177 -4.17 -13.95 7.81
C LEU A 177 -3.24 -12.80 8.15
N VAL A 178 -2.00 -13.08 8.53
CA VAL A 178 -0.97 -12.07 8.80
C VAL A 178 -0.77 -11.18 7.57
N ASN A 179 -0.72 -11.76 6.37
CA ASN A 179 -0.56 -10.98 5.15
C ASN A 179 -1.77 -10.08 4.86
N VAL A 180 -3.00 -10.63 4.87
CA VAL A 180 -4.20 -9.82 4.58
C VAL A 180 -4.48 -8.77 5.65
N THR A 181 -4.13 -9.04 6.92
CA THR A 181 -4.24 -8.07 8.03
C THR A 181 -3.36 -6.85 7.74
N ARG A 182 -2.10 -7.07 7.32
CA ARG A 182 -1.19 -5.98 6.94
C ARG A 182 -1.66 -5.23 5.70
N LEU A 183 -2.16 -5.92 4.68
CA LEU A 183 -2.61 -5.31 3.43
C LEU A 183 -3.89 -4.47 3.59
N THR A 184 -4.71 -4.78 4.58
CA THR A 184 -5.98 -4.08 4.84
C THR A 184 -5.89 -3.08 5.99
N LEU A 185 -4.73 -2.99 6.66
CA LEU A 185 -4.53 -2.19 7.87
C LEU A 185 -5.54 -2.51 8.98
N THR A 186 -6.02 -3.76 9.01
CA THR A 186 -6.96 -4.24 10.05
C THR A 186 -6.25 -4.26 11.40
N ASP A 187 -6.93 -3.83 12.46
CA ASP A 187 -6.40 -3.91 13.82
C ASP A 187 -6.24 -5.38 14.23
N PRO A 188 -5.01 -5.88 14.47
CA PRO A 188 -4.81 -7.27 14.85
C PRO A 188 -5.33 -7.61 16.25
N ALA A 189 -5.69 -6.62 17.08
CA ALA A 189 -6.33 -6.86 18.37
C ALA A 189 -7.85 -7.13 18.24
N ASP A 190 -8.47 -6.77 17.11
CA ASP A 190 -9.89 -7.00 16.86
C ASP A 190 -10.13 -8.38 16.25
N VAL A 191 -10.38 -9.37 17.12
CA VAL A 191 -10.62 -10.77 16.72
C VAL A 191 -11.84 -10.91 15.80
N ASN A 192 -12.87 -10.07 15.94
CA ASN A 192 -14.06 -10.13 15.09
C ASN A 192 -13.71 -9.65 13.67
N ALA A 193 -12.99 -8.54 13.56
CA ALA A 193 -12.49 -8.05 12.28
C ALA A 193 -11.58 -9.08 11.60
N LEU A 194 -10.73 -9.79 12.35
CA LEU A 194 -9.90 -10.87 11.82
C LEU A 194 -10.73 -12.04 11.25
N TRP A 195 -11.82 -12.44 11.91
CA TRP A 195 -12.74 -13.46 11.38
C TRP A 195 -13.49 -12.98 10.14
N GLU A 196 -13.91 -11.72 10.09
CA GLU A 196 -14.51 -11.11 8.90
C GLU A 196 -13.54 -11.11 7.73
N LEU A 197 -12.28 -10.77 8.01
CA LEU A 197 -11.20 -10.78 7.04
C LEU A 197 -10.93 -12.20 6.53
N ALA A 198 -10.85 -13.18 7.43
CA ALA A 198 -10.69 -14.58 7.08
C ALA A 198 -11.77 -15.03 6.08
N ARG A 199 -13.04 -14.72 6.37
CA ARG A 199 -14.18 -15.05 5.49
C ARG A 199 -14.10 -14.34 4.15
N ARG A 200 -13.81 -13.04 4.16
CA ARG A 200 -13.74 -12.20 2.95
C ARG A 200 -12.67 -12.69 1.97
N PHE A 201 -11.54 -13.17 2.50
CA PHE A 201 -10.41 -13.63 1.70
C PHE A 201 -10.34 -15.16 1.55
N GLY A 202 -11.35 -15.90 2.02
CA GLY A 202 -11.41 -17.36 1.88
C GLY A 202 -10.35 -18.12 2.70
N VAL A 203 -9.89 -17.54 3.82
CA VAL A 203 -8.92 -18.17 4.71
C VAL A 203 -9.62 -19.03 5.76
N HIS A 204 -9.44 -20.35 5.66
CA HIS A 204 -9.98 -21.31 6.62
C HIS A 204 -9.09 -21.38 7.88
N ALA A 205 -9.31 -20.47 8.81
CA ALA A 205 -8.56 -20.42 10.07
C ALA A 205 -9.28 -21.16 11.21
N SER A 206 -8.48 -21.69 12.15
CA SER A 206 -8.96 -22.23 13.42
C SER A 206 -8.84 -21.16 14.52
N GLY A 207 -9.75 -21.18 15.50
CA GLY A 207 -9.62 -20.33 16.69
C GLY A 207 -8.30 -20.55 17.45
N ALA A 208 -7.68 -21.73 17.32
CA ALA A 208 -6.38 -22.03 17.92
C ALA A 208 -5.23 -21.16 17.40
N ILE A 209 -5.27 -20.75 16.13
CA ILE A 209 -4.21 -19.95 15.51
C ILE A 209 -4.52 -18.46 15.47
N MET A 210 -5.75 -18.06 15.78
CA MET A 210 -6.18 -16.67 15.67
C MET A 210 -5.37 -15.69 16.54
N PRO A 211 -5.01 -16.02 17.79
CA PRO A 211 -4.11 -15.17 18.59
C PRO A 211 -2.73 -14.97 17.94
N GLY A 212 -2.31 -15.91 17.09
CA GLY A 212 -1.02 -15.83 16.39
C GLY A 212 -0.92 -14.67 15.43
N VAL A 213 -2.03 -14.11 14.94
CA VAL A 213 -2.00 -12.95 14.04
C VAL A 213 -1.36 -11.76 14.75
N TYR A 214 -1.84 -11.43 15.95
CA TYR A 214 -1.29 -10.35 16.77
C TYR A 214 0.16 -10.62 17.15
N ASP A 215 0.44 -11.79 17.75
CA ASP A 215 1.77 -12.15 18.24
C ASP A 215 2.84 -12.11 17.13
N VAL A 216 2.53 -12.66 15.96
CA VAL A 216 3.46 -12.69 14.82
C VAL A 216 3.70 -11.28 14.26
N LEU A 217 2.68 -10.42 14.22
CA LEU A 217 2.84 -9.04 13.77
C LEU A 217 3.68 -8.20 14.73
N GLU A 218 3.47 -8.36 16.04
CA GLU A 218 4.30 -7.67 17.05
C GLU A 218 5.76 -8.15 17.01
N GLU A 219 6.00 -9.44 16.82
CA GLU A 219 7.35 -9.95 16.60
C GLU A 219 7.95 -9.43 15.28
N GLY A 220 7.13 -9.29 14.23
CA GLY A 220 7.53 -8.68 12.97
C GLY A 220 7.95 -7.22 13.12
N VAL A 221 7.24 -6.44 13.93
CA VAL A 221 7.61 -5.06 14.29
C VAL A 221 8.91 -5.03 15.08
N ARG A 222 9.04 -5.87 16.11
CA ARG A 222 10.25 -5.97 16.94
C ARG A 222 11.48 -6.32 16.09
N THR A 223 11.35 -7.31 15.21
CA THR A 223 12.40 -7.69 14.26
C THR A 223 12.82 -6.50 13.40
N ALA A 224 11.87 -5.72 12.87
CA ALA A 224 12.18 -4.55 12.06
C ALA A 224 12.85 -3.42 12.86
N GLN A 225 12.48 -3.22 14.12
CA GLN A 225 13.09 -2.19 14.97
C GLN A 225 14.50 -2.57 15.45
N GLN A 226 14.78 -3.86 15.64
CA GLN A 226 16.05 -4.34 16.20
C GLN A 226 17.11 -4.64 15.14
N THR A 227 16.71 -5.26 14.02
CA THR A 227 17.64 -5.74 12.99
C THR A 227 17.34 -5.18 11.61
N VAL A 228 16.32 -4.33 11.49
CA VAL A 228 15.86 -3.74 10.22
C VAL A 228 15.56 -4.77 9.13
N GLN A 229 15.23 -6.00 9.55
CA GLN A 229 14.78 -7.04 8.63
C GLN A 229 13.29 -6.87 8.34
N VAL A 230 12.95 -6.74 7.07
CA VAL A 230 11.58 -6.43 6.59
C VAL A 230 11.23 -7.30 5.38
N ASP A 231 9.96 -7.57 5.12
CA ASP A 231 9.51 -8.11 3.82
C ASP A 231 8.98 -6.99 2.90
N TYR A 232 8.47 -7.32 1.72
CA TYR A 232 7.91 -6.30 0.81
C TYR A 232 6.64 -5.63 1.35
N THR A 233 5.79 -6.38 2.04
CA THR A 233 4.54 -5.84 2.61
C THR A 233 4.85 -4.89 3.77
N ASP A 234 5.90 -5.15 4.53
CA ASP A 234 6.43 -4.26 5.58
C ASP A 234 6.83 -2.88 5.01
N LEU A 235 7.29 -2.80 3.76
CA LEU A 235 7.61 -1.52 3.13
C LEU A 235 6.40 -0.57 3.06
N LEU A 236 5.18 -1.10 3.08
CA LEU A 236 3.95 -0.31 3.11
C LEU A 236 3.34 -0.26 4.51
N TRP A 237 3.33 -1.41 5.19
CA TRP A 237 2.66 -1.57 6.47
C TRP A 237 3.41 -0.93 7.64
N LEU A 238 4.74 -1.09 7.73
CA LEU A 238 5.52 -0.52 8.84
C LEU A 238 5.48 1.01 8.86
N PRO A 239 5.58 1.74 7.73
CA PRO A 239 5.41 3.18 7.75
C PRO A 239 4.09 3.63 8.36
N HIS A 240 2.99 2.92 8.07
CA HIS A 240 1.69 3.19 8.70
C HIS A 240 1.68 2.80 10.19
N ARG A 241 2.03 1.55 10.50
CA ARG A 241 1.97 0.98 11.87
C ARG A 241 2.82 1.76 12.86
N LEU A 242 4.02 2.19 12.44
CA LEU A 242 4.98 2.92 13.28
C LEU A 242 4.92 4.44 13.09
N ARG A 243 4.01 4.94 12.23
CA ARG A 243 3.85 6.38 11.90
C ARG A 243 5.16 7.04 11.43
N LEU A 244 5.88 6.35 10.55
CA LEU A 244 7.13 6.80 9.96
C LEU A 244 6.93 7.99 8.98
N ARG A 245 7.91 8.90 8.87
CA ARG A 245 7.89 10.14 8.08
C ARG A 245 9.24 10.49 7.44
#